data_AF-A0A949IVV8-F1
#
_entry.id   AF-A0A949IVV8-F1
#
_cell.length_a   1.000
_cell.length_b   1.000
_cell.length_c   1.000
_cell.angle_alpha   90.00
_cell.angle_beta   90.00
_cell.angle_gamma   90.00
#
_symmetry.space_group_name_H-M   'P 1'
#
loop_
_entity.id
_entity.type
_entity.pdbx_description
1 polymer ?
#
loop_
_entity_poly.entity_id
_entity_poly.type
_entity_poly.pdbx_seq_one_letter_code
_entity_poly.pdbx_strand_id
1 'polypeptide(L)'
;MSQFEVHDGAEAKGRTDIGTPAGADLSVAARAHEPGASAGQPAGADRTMPLSGPDAERQAYVDAQAAYQKELAGYWHGAEASKHAHKKVEDFPPFYHGPEKPAGFDPPKIASVLPSVNDMISSWDKLGTLTSSRSNLPKMTIDEVPEVDFKGAYAREVINVGAQHGLDREQTANIAKNIYAFEDAGKGTADQLSGVPMSLTAPDAPGTHANRDARREIHPLSTAIGYNQLLMATSLRFVDGSHAINDRLDQLAKDEAAKGYGIDDVHILQLQEKSKYLAAVQGEVHKAVMEMGQTDKAKYLDAQGNPTYALYTDFAKSLTPTANGMSGRQMTSAVQALNLDGDIGPVLQAQQFDDIIAQGVKPSFQQSLQDKVVDDAGRAKQFDALSDKEKQAAVKEVSDLVAPTAANGAAATTAGVKLDAALKQFAGNENTDLSAMAIGAPAHDLLVNKVLALKKRGEESGPLSPAAANLVDKLFSKEMHGPSVDNYLPAAVELANLSGAKTAEQMLQRGNAQDSTVNYFSQSGYQGNPIVKGRSADELVKAIYRNMHGPNGSPDNWGMVEMNRAFEEQ
;
A
#
# COMPACT_ATOMS: atom_id res chain seq x y z
N MET A 1 -37.00 -3.67 28.15
CA MET A 1 -36.97 -4.85 29.05
C MET A 1 -37.18 -6.10 28.21
N SER A 2 -36.07 -6.70 27.77
CA SER A 2 -36.00 -8.09 27.30
C SER A 2 -34.54 -8.47 27.43
N GLN A 3 -34.27 -9.34 28.39
CA GLN A 3 -32.94 -9.82 28.76
C GLN A 3 -32.46 -10.80 27.69
N PHE A 4 -31.20 -10.69 27.27
CA PHE A 4 -30.47 -11.80 26.67
C PHE A 4 -29.30 -12.12 27.57
N GLU A 5 -29.37 -13.32 28.14
CA GLU A 5 -28.39 -13.91 29.04
C GLU A 5 -27.09 -14.21 28.32
N VAL A 6 -25.98 -13.83 28.97
CA VAL A 6 -24.63 -14.23 28.63
C VAL A 6 -24.37 -15.59 29.28
N HIS A 7 -24.15 -16.62 28.47
CA HIS A 7 -23.60 -17.88 28.96
C HIS A 7 -22.10 -17.92 28.68
N ASP A 8 -21.34 -17.72 29.75
CA ASP A 8 -19.94 -18.15 29.87
C ASP A 8 -19.88 -19.67 30.10
N GLY A 9 -18.86 -20.30 29.51
CA GLY A 9 -18.31 -21.57 29.98
C GLY A 9 -18.05 -22.61 28.89
N ALA A 10 -16.78 -22.77 28.49
CA ALA A 10 -15.93 -23.87 28.96
C ALA A 10 -14.76 -24.14 28.01
N GLU A 11 -13.58 -24.28 28.61
CA GLU A 11 -12.33 -24.75 28.02
C GLU A 11 -12.49 -26.13 27.35
N ALA A 12 -11.82 -26.31 26.20
CA ALA A 12 -11.38 -27.63 25.75
C ALA A 12 -9.98 -27.54 25.12
N LYS A 13 -9.02 -28.14 25.82
CA LYS A 13 -7.68 -28.48 25.33
C LYS A 13 -7.81 -29.43 24.14
N GLY A 14 -7.15 -29.10 23.03
CA GLY A 14 -7.07 -29.94 21.84
C GLY A 14 -5.98 -29.46 20.90
N ARG A 15 -4.72 -29.66 21.31
CA ARG A 15 -3.50 -29.38 20.54
C ARG A 15 -3.17 -30.64 19.73
N THR A 16 -3.19 -30.56 18.40
CA THR A 16 -2.32 -31.35 17.49
C THR A 16 -2.41 -30.85 16.05
N ASP A 17 -1.22 -30.69 15.46
CA ASP A 17 -0.86 -30.87 14.05
C ASP A 17 -1.29 -29.82 13.02
N ILE A 18 -0.45 -28.79 12.91
CA ILE A 18 -0.33 -27.92 11.74
C ILE A 18 0.36 -28.71 10.64
N GLY A 19 -0.43 -29.16 9.66
CA GLY A 19 0.05 -29.77 8.43
C GLY A 19 0.79 -28.74 7.56
N THR A 20 2.05 -29.05 7.28
CA THR A 20 2.91 -28.44 6.27
C THR A 20 2.31 -28.57 4.86
N PRO A 21 2.49 -27.60 3.95
CA PRO A 21 2.57 -27.91 2.53
C PRO A 21 4.03 -27.96 2.07
N ALA A 22 4.35 -29.06 1.40
CA ALA A 22 5.54 -29.27 0.57
C ALA A 22 5.81 -28.06 -0.34
N GLY A 23 7.03 -27.58 -0.53
CA GLY A 23 8.17 -28.37 -0.96
C GLY A 23 8.14 -28.58 -2.49
N ALA A 24 8.12 -27.50 -3.27
CA ALA A 24 8.33 -27.58 -4.71
C ALA A 24 9.85 -27.68 -4.97
N ASP A 25 10.28 -28.93 -5.13
CA ASP A 25 11.58 -29.33 -5.64
C ASP A 25 11.75 -28.82 -7.09
N LEU A 26 12.63 -27.84 -7.29
CA LEU A 26 13.11 -27.44 -8.62
C LEU A 26 14.38 -28.22 -8.94
N SER A 27 14.24 -29.53 -9.14
CA SER A 27 15.28 -30.35 -9.73
C SER A 27 15.34 -30.10 -11.24
N VAL A 28 16.50 -29.62 -11.68
CA VAL A 28 16.98 -29.49 -13.05
C VAL A 28 16.73 -30.78 -13.85
N ALA A 29 15.93 -30.70 -14.93
CA ALA A 29 15.89 -31.72 -15.97
C ALA A 29 16.73 -31.26 -17.17
N ALA A 30 18.04 -31.52 -17.08
CA ALA A 30 18.94 -31.48 -18.22
C ALA A 30 18.56 -32.63 -19.18
N ARG A 31 18.15 -32.29 -20.41
CA ARG A 31 17.89 -33.28 -21.45
C ARG A 31 19.21 -33.58 -22.17
N ALA A 32 19.63 -34.84 -22.07
CA ALA A 32 20.80 -35.40 -22.72
C ALA A 32 20.70 -35.34 -24.26
N HIS A 33 21.77 -34.90 -24.90
CA HIS A 33 22.05 -35.16 -26.30
C HIS A 33 23.42 -35.86 -26.38
N GLU A 34 23.40 -37.09 -26.91
CA GLU A 34 24.58 -37.93 -27.16
C GLU A 34 25.18 -37.67 -28.57
N PRO A 35 26.41 -38.17 -28.85
CA PRO A 35 27.45 -37.40 -29.53
C PRO A 35 27.59 -37.70 -31.03
N GLY A 36 28.07 -36.70 -31.79
CA GLY A 36 28.43 -36.86 -33.19
C GLY A 36 29.61 -35.99 -33.60
N ALA A 37 30.79 -36.62 -33.72
CA ALA A 37 31.91 -36.34 -34.62
C ALA A 37 32.55 -34.93 -34.68
N SER A 38 33.71 -34.84 -34.03
CA SER A 38 34.98 -34.21 -34.46
C SER A 38 35.04 -33.59 -35.88
N ALA A 39 35.35 -32.29 -35.95
CA ALA A 39 36.29 -31.74 -36.94
C ALA A 39 36.87 -30.37 -36.49
N GLY A 40 38.19 -30.35 -36.26
CA GLY A 40 39.09 -29.23 -36.57
C GLY A 40 38.91 -27.88 -35.85
N GLN A 41 39.68 -27.68 -34.78
CA GLN A 41 40.14 -26.34 -34.37
C GLN A 41 40.95 -25.68 -35.50
N PRO A 42 40.88 -24.35 -35.61
CA PRO A 42 42.09 -23.56 -35.62
C PRO A 42 42.15 -22.71 -34.36
N ALA A 43 43.29 -22.77 -33.68
CA ALA A 43 43.66 -21.87 -32.61
C ALA A 43 43.76 -20.43 -33.16
N GLY A 44 42.67 -19.68 -33.05
CA GLY A 44 42.66 -18.23 -33.16
C GLY A 44 42.75 -17.66 -31.76
N ALA A 45 43.86 -16.99 -31.45
CA ALA A 45 44.02 -16.21 -30.24
C ALA A 45 42.97 -15.08 -30.23
N ASP A 46 41.86 -15.31 -29.54
CA ASP A 46 40.87 -14.27 -29.29
C ASP A 46 41.45 -13.30 -28.25
N ARG A 47 42.12 -12.27 -28.75
CA ARG A 47 42.43 -11.08 -27.96
C ARG A 47 41.09 -10.41 -27.69
N THR A 48 40.46 -10.75 -26.57
CA THR A 48 39.47 -9.89 -25.93
C THR A 48 40.15 -8.54 -25.70
N MET A 49 39.92 -7.61 -26.62
CA MET A 49 40.28 -6.22 -26.39
C MET A 49 39.48 -5.78 -25.15
N PRO A 50 40.12 -5.19 -24.13
CA PRO A 50 39.40 -4.68 -22.98
C PRO A 50 38.33 -3.72 -23.48
N LEU A 51 37.06 -3.99 -23.09
CA LEU A 51 35.97 -3.04 -23.33
C LEU A 51 36.42 -1.70 -22.72
N SER A 52 36.45 -0.65 -23.53
CA SER A 52 36.77 0.70 -23.09
C SER A 52 35.58 1.60 -23.37
N GLY A 53 35.19 2.43 -22.40
CA GLY A 53 34.09 3.37 -22.54
C GLY A 53 32.74 2.84 -22.01
N PRO A 54 31.59 3.31 -22.56
CA PRO A 54 30.24 3.02 -22.04
C PRO A 54 29.89 1.53 -21.91
N ASP A 55 30.52 0.67 -22.71
CA ASP A 55 30.32 -0.78 -22.65
C ASP A 55 30.98 -1.41 -21.42
N ALA A 56 32.11 -0.86 -20.94
CA ALA A 56 32.78 -1.31 -19.72
C ALA A 56 31.98 -0.92 -18.47
N GLU A 57 31.41 0.29 -18.45
CA GLU A 57 30.51 0.74 -17.38
C GLU A 57 29.22 -0.09 -17.34
N ARG A 58 28.64 -0.41 -18.51
CA ARG A 58 27.53 -1.36 -18.63
C ARG A 58 27.88 -2.75 -18.12
N GLN A 59 29.03 -3.28 -18.51
CA GLN A 59 29.43 -4.60 -18.05
C GLN A 59 29.67 -4.61 -16.53
N ALA A 60 30.32 -3.59 -15.98
CA ALA A 60 30.52 -3.44 -14.53
C ALA A 60 29.19 -3.36 -13.77
N TYR A 61 28.21 -2.62 -14.29
CA TYR A 61 26.85 -2.59 -13.75
C TYR A 61 26.17 -3.96 -13.81
N VAL A 62 26.20 -4.63 -14.96
CA VAL A 62 25.58 -5.95 -15.14
C VAL A 62 26.20 -6.98 -14.19
N ASP A 63 27.51 -7.01 -14.07
CA ASP A 63 28.24 -7.94 -13.20
C ASP A 63 27.95 -7.67 -11.73
N ALA A 64 28.00 -6.40 -11.29
CA ALA A 64 27.66 -6.02 -9.93
C ALA A 64 26.20 -6.31 -9.60
N GLN A 65 25.30 -6.03 -10.54
CA GLN A 65 23.87 -6.32 -10.39
C GLN A 65 23.63 -7.83 -10.31
N ALA A 66 24.30 -8.65 -11.12
CA ALA A 66 24.19 -10.10 -11.06
C ALA A 66 24.71 -10.66 -9.72
N ALA A 67 25.84 -10.15 -9.22
CA ALA A 67 26.37 -10.52 -7.90
C ALA A 67 25.39 -10.15 -6.79
N TYR A 68 24.87 -8.93 -6.81
CA TYR A 68 23.86 -8.47 -5.86
C TYR A 68 22.57 -9.31 -5.92
N GLN A 69 22.04 -9.63 -7.11
CA GLN A 69 20.86 -10.47 -7.25
C GLN A 69 21.08 -11.88 -6.68
N LYS A 70 22.28 -12.44 -6.84
CA LYS A 70 22.65 -13.73 -6.25
C LYS A 70 22.68 -13.67 -4.72
N GLU A 71 23.28 -12.63 -4.15
CA GLU A 71 23.31 -12.40 -2.70
C GLU A 71 21.90 -12.21 -2.14
N LEU A 72 21.11 -11.36 -2.79
CA LEU A 72 19.71 -11.09 -2.45
C LEU A 72 18.86 -12.37 -2.50
N ALA A 73 19.03 -13.22 -3.50
CA ALA A 73 18.34 -14.52 -3.58
C ALA A 73 18.73 -15.45 -2.42
N GLY A 74 20.03 -15.49 -2.06
CA GLY A 74 20.51 -16.23 -0.90
C GLY A 74 19.90 -15.75 0.41
N TYR A 75 19.81 -14.43 0.60
CA TYR A 75 19.13 -13.81 1.74
C TYR A 75 17.66 -14.26 1.84
N TRP A 76 16.88 -14.11 0.77
CA TRP A 76 15.44 -14.45 0.80
C TRP A 76 15.20 -15.92 1.06
N HIS A 77 16.06 -16.81 0.53
CA HIS A 77 15.99 -18.23 0.85
C HIS A 77 16.18 -18.50 2.35
N GLY A 78 17.17 -17.85 2.98
CA GLY A 78 17.42 -17.96 4.42
C GLY A 78 16.30 -17.35 5.28
N ALA A 79 15.75 -16.22 4.85
CA ALA A 79 14.64 -15.54 5.52
C ALA A 79 13.38 -16.42 5.51
N GLU A 80 12.99 -16.97 4.36
CA GLU A 80 11.82 -17.85 4.26
C GLU A 80 12.04 -19.16 5.03
N ALA A 81 13.23 -19.75 5.00
CA ALA A 81 13.55 -20.92 5.82
C ALA A 81 13.41 -20.63 7.32
N SER A 82 13.82 -19.44 7.77
CA SER A 82 13.66 -19.00 9.16
C SER A 82 12.20 -18.84 9.54
N LYS A 83 11.39 -18.20 8.68
CA LYS A 83 9.95 -18.03 8.87
C LYS A 83 9.22 -19.37 8.93
N HIS A 84 9.56 -20.31 8.05
CA HIS A 84 9.05 -21.69 8.09
C HIS A 84 9.42 -22.42 9.38
N ALA A 85 10.60 -22.14 9.95
CA ALA A 85 11.02 -22.68 11.24
C ALA A 85 10.48 -21.89 12.46
N HIS A 86 9.59 -20.92 12.24
CA HIS A 86 9.07 -20.01 13.26
C HIS A 86 10.15 -19.22 14.02
N LYS A 87 11.25 -18.89 13.33
CA LYS A 87 12.33 -18.04 13.85
C LYS A 87 12.20 -16.64 13.26
N LYS A 88 12.48 -15.62 14.08
CA LYS A 88 12.51 -14.23 13.63
C LYS A 88 13.74 -13.98 12.76
N VAL A 89 13.53 -13.29 11.66
CA VAL A 89 14.57 -12.73 10.79
C VAL A 89 14.99 -11.38 11.40
N GLU A 90 16.24 -11.27 11.82
CA GLU A 90 16.76 -10.07 12.50
C GLU A 90 17.44 -9.09 11.55
N ASP A 91 17.98 -9.60 10.45
CA ASP A 91 18.71 -8.86 9.43
C ASP A 91 17.80 -8.33 8.32
N PHE A 92 18.37 -7.51 7.45
CA PHE A 92 17.70 -6.91 6.30
C PHE A 92 18.35 -7.39 5.01
N PRO A 93 17.62 -7.35 3.89
CA PRO A 93 18.22 -7.66 2.59
C PRO A 93 19.44 -6.77 2.32
N PRO A 94 20.45 -7.29 1.59
CA PRO A 94 21.64 -6.53 1.25
C PRO A 94 21.28 -5.28 0.44
N PHE A 95 22.19 -4.30 0.45
CA PHE A 95 22.08 -3.10 -0.38
C PHE A 95 22.96 -3.24 -1.62
N TYR A 96 22.50 -2.66 -2.72
CA TYR A 96 23.29 -2.61 -3.93
C TYR A 96 24.36 -1.51 -3.81
N HIS A 97 25.63 -1.92 -3.75
CA HIS A 97 26.78 -1.02 -3.69
C HIS A 97 27.55 -0.94 -5.03
N GLY A 98 26.99 -1.51 -6.10
CA GLY A 98 27.61 -1.46 -7.43
C GLY A 98 27.46 -0.08 -8.09
N PRO A 99 28.04 0.10 -9.29
CA PRO A 99 27.92 1.35 -10.03
C PRO A 99 26.46 1.65 -10.37
N GLU A 100 26.12 2.93 -10.59
CA GLU A 100 24.76 3.33 -10.99
C GLU A 100 24.34 2.68 -12.32
N LYS A 101 23.03 2.54 -12.51
CA LYS A 101 22.45 2.05 -13.76
C LYS A 101 22.85 2.99 -14.91
N PRO A 102 23.57 2.52 -15.94
CA PRO A 102 23.97 3.36 -17.06
C PRO A 102 22.77 3.95 -17.80
N ALA A 103 22.91 5.20 -18.26
CA ALA A 103 21.87 5.87 -19.03
C ALA A 103 21.45 5.05 -20.27
N GLY A 104 20.14 4.96 -20.51
CA GLY A 104 19.57 4.23 -21.67
C GLY A 104 19.74 2.71 -21.64
N PHE A 105 20.17 2.12 -20.52
CA PHE A 105 20.19 0.67 -20.34
C PHE A 105 18.88 0.21 -19.72
N ASP A 106 17.89 -0.22 -20.50
CA ASP A 106 16.70 -0.88 -19.95
C ASP A 106 16.79 -2.39 -20.20
N PRO A 107 16.83 -3.22 -19.13
CA PRO A 107 16.74 -4.66 -19.34
C PRO A 107 15.39 -4.97 -20.01
N PRO A 108 15.35 -5.96 -20.92
CA PRO A 108 14.11 -6.35 -21.58
C PRO A 108 13.07 -6.75 -20.53
N LYS A 109 12.07 -5.88 -20.31
CA LYS A 109 10.92 -6.21 -19.48
C LYS A 109 10.06 -7.19 -20.28
N ILE A 110 9.74 -8.34 -19.70
CA ILE A 110 8.67 -9.20 -20.23
C ILE A 110 7.38 -8.39 -20.07
N ALA A 111 6.79 -7.99 -21.20
CA ALA A 111 5.63 -7.12 -21.22
C ALA A 111 4.37 -7.87 -20.76
N SER A 112 4.19 -8.07 -19.46
CA SER A 112 2.83 -8.16 -18.92
C SER A 112 2.29 -6.73 -18.85
N VAL A 113 1.85 -6.20 -20.00
CA VAL A 113 1.33 -4.83 -20.08
C VAL A 113 0.09 -4.76 -19.21
N LEU A 114 0.16 -4.10 -18.05
CA LEU A 114 -0.98 -3.88 -17.16
C LEU A 114 -2.09 -3.13 -17.91
N PRO A 115 -3.38 -3.45 -17.67
CA PRO A 115 -4.47 -2.76 -18.35
C PRO A 115 -4.43 -1.26 -18.08
N SER A 116 -4.66 -0.47 -19.13
CA SER A 116 -5.02 0.94 -19.00
C SER A 116 -6.49 1.09 -18.55
N VAL A 117 -6.95 2.30 -18.27
CA VAL A 117 -8.38 2.52 -17.97
C VAL A 117 -9.27 2.15 -19.15
N ASN A 118 -8.81 2.42 -20.37
CA ASN A 118 -9.54 2.03 -21.59
C ASN A 118 -9.63 0.51 -21.76
N ASP A 119 -8.58 -0.23 -21.39
CA ASP A 119 -8.62 -1.69 -21.37
C ASP A 119 -9.66 -2.21 -20.36
N MET A 120 -9.75 -1.58 -19.19
CA MET A 120 -10.72 -1.94 -18.15
C MET A 120 -12.16 -1.71 -18.63
N ILE A 121 -12.46 -0.55 -19.20
CA ILE A 121 -13.79 -0.21 -19.71
C ILE A 121 -14.16 -1.10 -20.90
N SER A 122 -13.22 -1.38 -21.80
CA SER A 122 -13.44 -2.32 -22.91
C SER A 122 -13.73 -3.73 -22.41
N SER A 123 -13.07 -4.15 -21.33
CA SER A 123 -13.32 -5.43 -20.68
C SER A 123 -14.70 -5.45 -20.01
N TRP A 124 -15.11 -4.35 -19.38
CA TRP A 124 -16.46 -4.17 -18.83
C TRP A 124 -17.52 -4.28 -19.90
N ASP A 125 -17.33 -3.62 -21.05
CA ASP A 125 -18.27 -3.69 -22.17
C ASP A 125 -18.48 -5.13 -22.67
N LYS A 126 -17.40 -5.91 -22.73
CA LYS A 126 -17.43 -7.34 -23.09
C LYS A 126 -18.17 -8.17 -22.03
N LEU A 127 -17.81 -8.04 -20.75
CA LEU A 127 -18.46 -8.76 -19.65
C LEU A 127 -19.95 -8.41 -19.58
N GLY A 128 -20.27 -7.14 -19.80
CA GLY A 128 -21.64 -6.66 -19.74
C GLY A 128 -22.50 -7.20 -20.88
N THR A 129 -21.96 -7.27 -22.10
CA THR A 129 -22.65 -7.92 -23.23
C THR A 129 -22.97 -9.38 -22.93
N LEU A 130 -22.02 -10.12 -22.35
CA LEU A 130 -22.23 -11.52 -21.95
C LEU A 130 -23.31 -11.62 -20.88
N THR A 131 -23.24 -10.79 -19.83
CA THR A 131 -24.18 -10.80 -18.71
C THR A 131 -25.60 -10.49 -19.19
N SER A 132 -25.80 -9.38 -19.90
CA SER A 132 -27.09 -8.99 -20.47
C SER A 132 -27.72 -10.07 -21.35
N SER A 133 -26.92 -10.72 -22.19
CA SER A 133 -27.40 -11.78 -23.08
C SER A 133 -27.96 -12.99 -22.34
N ARG A 134 -27.45 -13.27 -21.13
CA ARG A 134 -27.82 -14.44 -20.32
C ARG A 134 -28.91 -14.15 -19.31
N SER A 135 -28.88 -12.96 -18.70
CA SER A 135 -29.83 -12.55 -17.66
C SER A 135 -31.05 -11.81 -18.19
N ASN A 136 -31.08 -11.48 -19.49
CA ASN A 136 -32.11 -10.64 -20.10
C ASN A 136 -32.27 -9.28 -19.38
N LEU A 137 -31.16 -8.74 -18.87
CA LEU A 137 -31.07 -7.42 -18.25
C LEU A 137 -30.50 -6.41 -19.25
N PRO A 138 -30.92 -5.13 -19.20
CA PRO A 138 -30.28 -4.08 -19.98
C PRO A 138 -28.79 -3.98 -19.62
N LYS A 139 -27.97 -3.65 -20.61
CA LYS A 139 -26.52 -3.51 -20.41
C LYS A 139 -26.24 -2.23 -19.63
N MET A 140 -25.54 -2.37 -18.51
CA MET A 140 -25.06 -1.24 -17.71
C MET A 140 -23.79 -0.63 -18.33
N THR A 141 -23.72 0.70 -18.35
CA THR A 141 -22.50 1.47 -18.64
C THR A 141 -21.82 1.89 -17.34
N ILE A 142 -20.51 2.13 -17.39
CA ILE A 142 -19.82 2.80 -16.28
C ILE A 142 -20.17 4.28 -16.36
N ASP A 143 -20.85 4.79 -15.33
CA ASP A 143 -21.29 6.17 -15.28
C ASP A 143 -20.24 7.00 -14.52
N GLU A 144 -19.24 7.49 -15.24
CA GLU A 144 -18.19 8.33 -14.67
C GLU A 144 -18.77 9.71 -14.27
N VAL A 145 -18.53 10.12 -13.03
CA VAL A 145 -18.97 11.42 -12.49
C VAL A 145 -17.78 12.38 -12.31
N PRO A 146 -18.01 13.70 -12.18
CA PRO A 146 -16.96 14.63 -11.79
C PRO A 146 -16.27 14.21 -10.48
N GLU A 147 -14.96 14.47 -10.39
CA GLU A 147 -14.13 14.07 -9.23
C GLU A 147 -14.70 14.57 -7.89
N VAL A 148 -15.23 15.80 -7.86
CA VAL A 148 -15.85 16.38 -6.66
C VAL A 148 -17.08 15.58 -6.20
N ASP A 149 -17.89 15.11 -7.15
CA ASP A 149 -19.10 14.33 -6.86
C ASP A 149 -18.71 12.93 -6.38
N PHE A 150 -17.70 12.32 -7.02
CA PHE A 150 -17.15 11.03 -6.57
C PHE A 150 -16.62 11.10 -5.14
N LYS A 151 -15.84 12.13 -4.82
CA LYS A 151 -15.34 12.35 -3.45
C LYS A 151 -16.45 12.58 -2.43
N GLY A 152 -17.48 13.33 -2.80
CA GLY A 152 -18.66 13.54 -1.97
C GLY A 152 -19.36 12.22 -1.65
N ALA A 153 -19.61 11.40 -2.68
CA ALA A 153 -20.18 10.06 -2.51
C ALA A 153 -19.26 9.16 -1.68
N TYR A 154 -17.94 9.16 -1.92
CA TYR A 154 -16.98 8.37 -1.14
C TYR A 154 -16.95 8.79 0.33
N ALA A 155 -16.89 10.09 0.63
CA ALA A 155 -16.94 10.61 1.99
C ALA A 155 -18.23 10.18 2.71
N ARG A 156 -19.37 10.22 2.02
CA ARG A 156 -20.66 9.74 2.56
C ARG A 156 -20.61 8.26 2.92
N GLU A 157 -20.12 7.42 2.01
CA GLU A 157 -20.08 5.97 2.23
C GLU A 157 -19.09 5.60 3.33
N VAL A 158 -17.94 6.26 3.40
CA VAL A 158 -16.94 6.08 4.46
C VAL A 158 -17.47 6.52 5.82
N ILE A 159 -18.19 7.66 5.92
CA ILE A 159 -18.86 8.09 7.16
C ILE A 159 -19.90 7.05 7.60
N ASN A 160 -20.69 6.53 6.66
CA ASN A 160 -21.67 5.47 6.95
C ASN A 160 -20.99 4.21 7.51
N VAL A 161 -19.89 3.77 6.90
CA VAL A 161 -19.10 2.64 7.42
C VAL A 161 -18.52 2.96 8.80
N GLY A 162 -17.92 4.13 8.99
CA GLY A 162 -17.37 4.53 10.29
C GLY A 162 -18.41 4.49 11.41
N ALA A 163 -19.62 4.98 11.15
CA ALA A 163 -20.74 4.93 12.09
C ALA A 163 -21.14 3.49 12.46
N GLN A 164 -21.08 2.53 11.52
CA GLN A 164 -21.34 1.12 11.81
C GLN A 164 -20.32 0.50 12.78
N HIS A 165 -19.10 1.07 12.81
CA HIS A 165 -18.03 0.69 13.74
C HIS A 165 -17.97 1.55 15.00
N GLY A 166 -18.95 2.44 15.21
CA GLY A 166 -19.03 3.31 16.39
C GLY A 166 -18.05 4.49 16.36
N LEU A 167 -17.49 4.81 15.20
CA LEU A 167 -16.71 6.03 15.00
C LEU A 167 -17.64 7.21 14.74
N ASP A 168 -17.30 8.37 15.28
CA ASP A 168 -17.96 9.60 14.88
C ASP A 168 -17.45 10.09 13.52
N ARG A 169 -18.08 11.14 13.00
CA ARG A 169 -17.74 11.72 11.70
C ARG A 169 -16.34 12.32 11.66
N GLU A 170 -15.89 12.96 12.73
CA GLU A 170 -14.57 13.60 12.80
C GLU A 170 -13.46 12.54 12.80
N GLN A 171 -13.61 11.50 13.62
CA GLN A 171 -12.72 10.34 13.66
C GLN A 171 -12.63 9.66 12.29
N THR A 172 -13.79 9.41 11.68
CA THR A 172 -13.87 8.76 10.36
C THR A 172 -13.20 9.59 9.27
N ALA A 173 -13.51 10.89 9.24
CA ALA A 173 -12.90 11.83 8.30
C ALA A 173 -11.38 11.90 8.51
N ASN A 174 -10.92 11.97 9.76
CA ASN A 174 -9.49 11.99 10.08
C ASN A 174 -8.79 10.75 9.52
N ILE A 175 -9.34 9.54 9.75
CA ILE A 175 -8.71 8.31 9.25
C ILE A 175 -8.67 8.29 7.72
N ALA A 176 -9.80 8.54 7.06
CA ALA A 176 -9.91 8.46 5.62
C ALA A 176 -9.02 9.48 4.89
N LYS A 177 -8.99 10.74 5.38
CA LYS A 177 -8.15 11.81 4.83
C LYS A 177 -6.66 11.49 4.96
N ASN A 178 -6.24 10.91 6.08
CA ASN A 178 -4.84 10.56 6.29
C ASN A 178 -4.42 9.36 5.43
N ILE A 179 -5.26 8.33 5.28
CA ILE A 179 -5.00 7.24 4.32
C ILE A 179 -4.89 7.80 2.90
N TYR A 180 -5.82 8.66 2.50
CA TYR A 180 -5.76 9.28 1.19
C TYR A 180 -4.48 10.12 0.98
N ALA A 181 -4.09 10.92 1.99
CA ALA A 181 -2.82 11.64 1.95
C ALA A 181 -1.67 10.66 1.75
N PHE A 182 -1.62 9.57 2.51
CA PHE A 182 -0.59 8.54 2.40
C PHE A 182 -0.48 7.96 0.98
N GLU A 183 -1.60 7.46 0.43
CA GLU A 183 -1.66 6.67 -0.80
C GLU A 183 -1.29 7.44 -2.07
N ASP A 184 -1.68 8.72 -2.15
CA ASP A 184 -1.50 9.50 -3.40
C ASP A 184 -0.91 10.89 -3.18
N ALA A 185 -0.20 11.07 -2.07
CA ALA A 185 0.34 12.36 -1.66
C ALA A 185 -0.70 13.48 -1.64
N GLY A 186 -1.97 13.15 -1.38
CA GLY A 186 -3.08 14.09 -1.40
C GLY A 186 -3.47 14.63 -2.78
N LYS A 187 -3.06 13.96 -3.88
CA LYS A 187 -3.23 14.43 -5.27
C LYS A 187 -3.96 13.45 -6.19
N GLY A 188 -4.50 12.36 -5.66
CA GLY A 188 -5.18 11.33 -6.44
C GLY A 188 -6.50 11.75 -7.06
N THR A 189 -6.93 10.99 -8.05
CA THR A 189 -8.29 10.99 -8.60
C THR A 189 -8.89 9.61 -8.50
N ALA A 190 -10.22 9.49 -8.57
CA ALA A 190 -10.91 8.21 -8.62
C ALA A 190 -10.57 7.38 -9.87
N ASP A 191 -10.04 8.01 -10.92
CA ASP A 191 -9.63 7.36 -12.18
C ASP A 191 -8.11 7.19 -12.35
N GLN A 192 -7.32 7.54 -11.33
CA GLN A 192 -5.86 7.44 -11.39
C GLN A 192 -5.40 6.01 -11.09
N LEU A 193 -4.60 5.46 -12.01
CA LEU A 193 -3.90 4.20 -11.79
C LEU A 193 -2.53 4.38 -11.09
N SER A 194 -2.13 3.42 -10.26
CA SER A 194 -0.90 3.52 -9.47
C SER A 194 0.39 3.43 -10.33
N GLY A 195 1.26 4.44 -10.19
CA GLY A 195 2.48 4.57 -11.00
C GLY A 195 2.31 5.35 -12.30
N VAL A 196 1.16 6.01 -12.50
CA VAL A 196 1.01 7.09 -13.47
C VAL A 196 1.99 8.23 -13.14
N PRO A 197 2.61 8.89 -14.15
CA PRO A 197 3.51 10.02 -13.91
C PRO A 197 2.86 11.13 -13.08
N MET A 198 3.58 11.64 -12.07
CA MET A 198 3.10 12.72 -11.19
C MET A 198 2.65 13.99 -11.93
N SER A 199 3.17 14.24 -13.13
CA SER A 199 2.72 15.37 -13.96
C SER A 199 1.26 15.26 -14.40
N LEU A 200 0.68 14.06 -14.38
CA LEU A 200 -0.71 13.78 -14.79
C LEU A 200 -1.68 13.74 -13.61
N THR A 201 -1.20 13.95 -12.38
CA THR A 201 -2.04 14.09 -11.17
C THR A 201 -2.46 15.53 -10.92
N ALA A 202 -2.16 16.45 -11.86
CA ALA A 202 -2.63 17.82 -11.82
C ALA A 202 -4.09 17.88 -12.28
N PRO A 203 -4.91 18.78 -11.72
CA PRO A 203 -6.28 18.97 -12.18
C PRO A 203 -6.29 19.35 -13.67
N ASP A 204 -7.32 18.91 -14.38
CA ASP A 204 -7.56 19.33 -15.75
C ASP A 204 -7.83 20.85 -15.81
N ALA A 205 -7.45 21.49 -16.93
CA ALA A 205 -7.82 22.88 -17.15
C ALA A 205 -9.36 22.98 -17.25
N PRO A 206 -9.99 24.09 -16.79
CA PRO A 206 -11.44 24.22 -16.83
C PRO A 206 -12.03 23.92 -18.22
N GLY A 207 -13.00 23.00 -18.27
CA GLY A 207 -13.65 22.57 -19.52
C GLY A 207 -12.83 21.59 -20.37
N THR A 208 -11.75 21.01 -19.85
CA THR A 208 -10.91 20.04 -20.57
C THR A 208 -10.79 18.72 -19.79
N HIS A 209 -10.32 17.69 -20.48
CA HIS A 209 -10.04 16.36 -19.91
C HIS A 209 -8.65 15.84 -20.32
N ALA A 210 -7.72 16.73 -20.68
CA ALA A 210 -6.46 16.34 -21.30
C ALA A 210 -5.57 15.46 -20.41
N ASN A 211 -5.46 15.79 -19.11
CA ASN A 211 -4.71 14.97 -18.17
C ASN A 211 -5.46 13.66 -17.91
N ARG A 212 -6.78 13.72 -17.72
CA ARG A 212 -7.62 12.53 -17.57
C ARG A 212 -7.48 11.57 -18.74
N ASP A 213 -7.66 12.04 -19.97
CA ASP A 213 -7.53 11.23 -21.18
C ASP A 213 -6.12 10.63 -21.31
N ALA A 214 -5.08 11.40 -20.98
CA ALA A 214 -3.71 10.89 -20.94
C ALA A 214 -3.51 9.80 -19.88
N ARG A 215 -4.09 9.93 -18.68
CA ARG A 215 -4.05 8.87 -17.65
C ARG A 215 -4.70 7.58 -18.16
N ARG A 216 -5.80 7.69 -18.90
CA ARG A 216 -6.59 6.53 -19.35
C ARG A 216 -5.89 5.67 -20.39
N GLU A 217 -5.01 6.25 -21.17
CA GLU A 217 -4.23 5.55 -22.22
C GLU A 217 -2.92 4.94 -21.69
N ILE A 218 -2.47 5.33 -20.49
CA ILE A 218 -1.20 4.86 -19.93
C ILE A 218 -1.35 3.47 -19.33
N HIS A 219 -0.34 2.64 -19.56
CA HIS A 219 -0.14 1.38 -18.85
C HIS A 219 0.70 1.62 -17.59
N PRO A 220 0.08 1.63 -16.40
CA PRO A 220 0.72 1.99 -15.14
C PRO A 220 1.71 0.91 -14.66
N LEU A 221 2.40 1.17 -13.52
CA LEU A 221 3.22 0.16 -12.84
C LEU A 221 2.38 -0.82 -12.01
N SER A 222 1.18 -0.43 -11.62
CA SER A 222 0.20 -1.24 -10.89
C SER A 222 -1.22 -0.90 -11.36
N THR A 223 -2.13 -1.87 -11.26
CA THR A 223 -3.54 -1.70 -11.64
C THR A 223 -4.42 -1.20 -10.48
N ALA A 224 -3.81 -0.69 -9.42
CA ALA A 224 -4.55 -0.04 -8.34
C ALA A 224 -5.21 1.24 -8.84
N ILE A 225 -6.36 1.61 -8.28
CA ILE A 225 -7.14 2.80 -8.69
C ILE A 225 -7.45 3.68 -7.47
N GLY A 226 -7.27 5.01 -7.53
CA GLY A 226 -7.64 5.91 -6.41
C GLY A 226 -9.13 5.80 -6.06
N TYR A 227 -9.71 6.25 -4.95
CA TYR A 227 -9.19 6.52 -3.60
C TYR A 227 -9.25 5.22 -2.77
N ASN A 228 -8.27 5.02 -1.88
CA ASN A 228 -7.95 3.73 -1.24
C ASN A 228 -7.57 2.60 -2.22
N GLN A 229 -6.83 2.96 -3.27
CA GLN A 229 -5.97 2.11 -4.14
C GLN A 229 -6.29 0.62 -4.17
N LEU A 230 -7.44 0.27 -4.75
CA LEU A 230 -7.84 -1.13 -4.85
C LEU A 230 -7.10 -1.83 -5.97
N LEU A 231 -6.33 -2.86 -5.62
CA LEU A 231 -5.77 -3.78 -6.61
C LEU A 231 -6.89 -4.58 -7.29
N MET A 232 -6.63 -4.99 -8.54
CA MET A 232 -7.49 -5.87 -9.33
C MET A 232 -7.98 -7.11 -8.56
N ALA A 233 -7.09 -7.78 -7.83
CA ALA A 233 -7.45 -8.92 -7.00
C ALA A 233 -8.37 -8.54 -5.82
N THR A 234 -8.20 -7.33 -5.27
CA THR A 234 -9.02 -6.82 -4.17
C THR A 234 -10.42 -6.44 -4.64
N SER A 235 -10.57 -5.71 -5.75
CA SER A 235 -11.89 -5.44 -6.33
C SER A 235 -12.60 -6.72 -6.74
N LEU A 236 -11.87 -7.70 -7.28
CA LEU A 236 -12.43 -9.02 -7.57
C LEU A 236 -12.97 -9.70 -6.32
N ARG A 237 -12.22 -9.70 -5.22
CA ARG A 237 -12.67 -10.27 -3.93
C ARG A 237 -13.95 -9.62 -3.43
N PHE A 238 -14.09 -8.30 -3.57
CA PHE A 238 -15.29 -7.59 -3.11
C PHE A 238 -16.52 -7.84 -3.96
N VAL A 239 -16.33 -8.19 -5.23
CA VAL A 239 -17.41 -8.51 -6.15
C VAL A 239 -17.71 -10.01 -6.15
N ASP A 240 -16.74 -10.87 -5.86
CA ASP A 240 -16.96 -12.31 -5.81
C ASP A 240 -17.86 -12.74 -4.63
N GLY A 241 -19.08 -13.18 -4.94
CA GLY A 241 -20.00 -13.81 -3.98
C GLY A 241 -20.51 -12.92 -2.84
N SER A 242 -20.17 -11.62 -2.84
CA SER A 242 -20.62 -10.65 -1.84
C SER A 242 -21.87 -9.92 -2.30
N HIS A 243 -22.86 -9.77 -1.42
CA HIS A 243 -24.04 -8.94 -1.67
C HIS A 243 -23.94 -7.53 -1.08
N ALA A 244 -22.84 -7.20 -0.38
CA ALA A 244 -22.72 -5.95 0.37
C ALA A 244 -22.91 -4.71 -0.52
N ILE A 245 -22.37 -4.73 -1.74
CA ILE A 245 -22.50 -3.61 -2.68
C ILE A 245 -23.95 -3.49 -3.16
N ASN A 246 -24.61 -4.60 -3.51
CA ASN A 246 -25.99 -4.62 -3.96
C ASN A 246 -26.95 -4.14 -2.86
N ASP A 247 -26.77 -4.69 -1.65
CA ASP A 247 -27.55 -4.30 -0.47
C ASP A 247 -27.41 -2.81 -0.20
N ARG A 248 -26.19 -2.26 -0.38
CA ARG A 248 -25.96 -0.83 -0.21
C ARG A 248 -26.58 0.02 -1.31
N LEU A 249 -26.52 -0.40 -2.58
CA LEU A 249 -27.21 0.29 -3.68
C LEU A 249 -28.74 0.30 -3.46
N ASP A 250 -29.32 -0.82 -3.04
CA ASP A 250 -30.73 -0.90 -2.68
C ASP A 250 -31.08 0.00 -1.49
N GLN A 251 -30.16 0.14 -0.54
CA GLN A 251 -30.34 1.05 0.59
C GLN A 251 -30.23 2.52 0.16
N LEU A 252 -29.29 2.88 -0.71
CA LEU A 252 -29.17 4.22 -1.28
C LEU A 252 -30.46 4.62 -2.01
N ALA A 253 -31.03 3.72 -2.81
CA ALA A 253 -32.31 3.96 -3.48
C ALA A 253 -33.45 4.26 -2.47
N LYS A 254 -33.48 3.57 -1.32
CA LYS A 254 -34.45 3.83 -0.24
C LYS A 254 -34.18 5.15 0.46
N ASP A 255 -32.91 5.45 0.74
CA ASP A 255 -32.49 6.69 1.40
C ASP A 255 -32.86 7.91 0.54
N GLU A 256 -32.73 7.80 -0.78
CA GLU A 256 -33.17 8.82 -1.74
C GLU A 256 -34.68 8.95 -1.80
N ALA A 257 -35.43 7.84 -1.90
CA ALA A 257 -36.89 7.89 -1.84
C ALA A 257 -37.40 8.58 -0.56
N ALA A 258 -36.72 8.37 0.57
CA ALA A 258 -37.08 8.97 1.85
C ALA A 258 -36.85 10.49 1.91
N LYS A 259 -35.98 11.05 1.07
CA LYS A 259 -35.74 12.51 0.97
C LYS A 259 -36.87 13.26 0.22
N GLY A 260 -37.91 12.55 -0.22
CA GLY A 260 -39.05 13.14 -0.92
C GLY A 260 -38.94 13.11 -2.44
N TYR A 261 -37.91 12.45 -2.98
CA TYR A 261 -37.88 12.03 -4.39
C TYR A 261 -38.91 10.91 -4.58
N GLY A 262 -39.74 10.99 -5.62
CA GLY A 262 -40.74 9.97 -5.89
C GLY A 262 -40.07 8.61 -6.20
N ILE A 263 -40.74 7.48 -5.94
CA ILE A 263 -40.20 6.14 -6.27
C ILE A 263 -39.90 5.99 -7.78
N ASP A 264 -40.55 6.80 -8.62
CA ASP A 264 -40.33 6.89 -10.06
C ASP A 264 -39.17 7.83 -10.45
N ASP A 265 -38.39 8.36 -9.49
CA ASP A 265 -37.21 9.15 -9.80
C ASP A 265 -36.20 8.31 -10.59
N VAL A 266 -35.67 8.90 -11.66
CA VAL A 266 -34.79 8.22 -12.61
C VAL A 266 -33.56 7.65 -11.90
N HIS A 267 -33.01 8.34 -10.92
CA HIS A 267 -31.80 7.89 -10.23
C HIS A 267 -32.08 6.72 -9.28
N ILE A 268 -33.22 6.74 -8.57
CA ILE A 268 -33.66 5.61 -7.72
C ILE A 268 -33.82 4.33 -8.55
N LEU A 269 -34.43 4.44 -9.73
CA LEU A 269 -34.57 3.31 -10.65
C LEU A 269 -33.20 2.83 -11.17
N GLN A 270 -32.29 3.75 -11.49
CA GLN A 270 -30.92 3.42 -11.90
C GLN A 270 -30.17 2.65 -10.80
N LEU A 271 -30.24 3.07 -9.54
CA LEU A 271 -29.61 2.35 -8.42
C LEU A 271 -30.12 0.91 -8.28
N GLN A 272 -31.44 0.72 -8.40
CA GLN A 272 -32.07 -0.61 -8.37
C GLN A 272 -31.69 -1.48 -9.58
N GLU A 273 -31.56 -0.89 -10.77
CA GLU A 273 -31.10 -1.58 -11.97
C GLU A 273 -29.63 -1.98 -11.86
N LYS A 274 -28.76 -1.07 -11.38
CA LYS A 274 -27.34 -1.34 -11.09
C LYS A 274 -27.20 -2.47 -10.09
N SER A 275 -27.97 -2.46 -9.00
CA SER A 275 -27.99 -3.52 -7.99
C SER A 275 -28.30 -4.91 -8.60
N LYS A 276 -29.38 -5.02 -9.39
CA LYS A 276 -29.76 -6.28 -10.06
C LYS A 276 -28.72 -6.74 -11.08
N TYR A 277 -28.19 -5.80 -11.86
CA TYR A 277 -27.20 -6.09 -12.88
C TYR A 277 -25.89 -6.58 -12.27
N LEU A 278 -25.43 -5.90 -11.21
CA LEU A 278 -24.23 -6.29 -10.47
C LEU A 278 -24.40 -7.70 -9.90
N ALA A 279 -25.56 -8.06 -9.34
CA ALA A 279 -25.82 -9.42 -8.85
C ALA A 279 -25.62 -10.50 -9.94
N ALA A 280 -26.04 -10.21 -11.17
CA ALA A 280 -25.81 -11.11 -12.30
C ALA A 280 -24.32 -11.20 -12.68
N VAL A 281 -23.60 -10.08 -12.67
CA VAL A 281 -22.14 -10.05 -12.91
C VAL A 281 -21.40 -10.87 -11.84
N GLN A 282 -21.76 -10.68 -10.57
CA GLN A 282 -21.15 -11.40 -9.43
C GLN A 282 -21.33 -12.91 -9.57
N GLY A 283 -22.50 -13.38 -10.00
CA GLY A 283 -22.73 -14.80 -10.25
C GLY A 283 -21.83 -15.39 -11.34
N GLU A 284 -21.61 -14.65 -12.43
CA GLU A 284 -20.72 -15.07 -13.52
C GLU A 284 -19.25 -15.06 -13.10
N VAL A 285 -18.84 -14.04 -12.35
CA VAL A 285 -17.49 -13.93 -11.77
C VAL A 285 -17.24 -15.07 -10.79
N HIS A 286 -18.15 -15.30 -9.84
CA HIS A 286 -18.03 -16.33 -8.82
C HIS A 286 -17.86 -17.72 -9.42
N LYS A 287 -18.69 -18.04 -10.42
CA LYS A 287 -18.59 -19.31 -11.14
C LYS A 287 -17.19 -19.49 -11.75
N ALA A 288 -16.68 -18.48 -12.45
CA ALA A 288 -15.36 -18.55 -13.09
C ALA A 288 -14.21 -18.66 -12.08
N VAL A 289 -14.27 -17.90 -10.98
CA VAL A 289 -13.29 -17.97 -9.89
C VAL A 289 -13.28 -19.36 -9.27
N MET A 290 -14.45 -19.91 -8.94
CA MET A 290 -14.57 -21.23 -8.34
C MET A 290 -14.13 -22.35 -9.29
N GLU A 291 -14.40 -22.25 -10.59
CA GLU A 291 -13.87 -23.19 -11.60
C GLU A 291 -12.33 -23.26 -11.54
N MET A 292 -11.64 -22.12 -11.45
CA MET A 292 -10.19 -22.10 -11.24
C MET A 292 -9.81 -22.65 -9.86
N GLY A 293 -10.56 -22.31 -8.81
CA GLY A 293 -10.32 -22.81 -7.45
C GLY A 293 -10.34 -24.34 -7.34
N GLN A 294 -11.14 -25.02 -8.16
CA GLN A 294 -11.17 -26.50 -8.19
C GLN A 294 -9.89 -27.13 -8.78
N THR A 295 -9.06 -26.38 -9.52
CA THR A 295 -7.87 -26.92 -10.17
C THR A 295 -6.74 -27.25 -9.19
N ASP A 296 -6.67 -26.54 -8.07
CA ASP A 296 -5.74 -26.78 -6.96
C ASP A 296 -6.40 -26.35 -5.64
N LYS A 297 -7.24 -27.23 -5.10
CA LYS A 297 -8.03 -26.95 -3.89
C LYS A 297 -7.16 -26.57 -2.69
N ALA A 298 -6.02 -27.23 -2.52
CA ALA A 298 -5.15 -27.02 -1.37
C ALA A 298 -4.53 -25.62 -1.35
N LYS A 299 -4.30 -25.04 -2.53
CA LYS A 299 -3.80 -23.68 -2.69
C LYS A 299 -4.92 -22.63 -2.67
N TYR A 300 -6.02 -22.92 -3.34
CA TYR A 300 -7.00 -21.90 -3.73
C TYR A 300 -8.24 -21.84 -2.86
N LEU A 301 -8.52 -22.86 -2.06
CA LEU A 301 -9.68 -22.91 -1.18
C LEU A 301 -9.24 -23.15 0.27
N ASP A 302 -9.90 -22.48 1.20
CA ASP A 302 -9.71 -22.75 2.63
C ASP A 302 -10.40 -24.06 3.05
N ALA A 303 -10.31 -24.41 4.33
CA ALA A 303 -10.90 -25.62 4.87
C ALA A 303 -12.44 -25.66 4.77
N GLN A 304 -13.08 -24.51 4.63
CA GLN A 304 -14.52 -24.35 4.45
C GLN A 304 -14.92 -24.31 2.96
N GLY A 305 -13.95 -24.32 2.06
CA GLY A 305 -14.16 -24.25 0.61
C GLY A 305 -14.29 -22.83 0.07
N ASN A 306 -13.98 -21.79 0.86
CA ASN A 306 -14.02 -20.41 0.40
C ASN A 306 -12.76 -20.06 -0.40
N PRO A 307 -12.86 -19.17 -1.41
CA PRO A 307 -11.72 -18.62 -2.12
C PRO A 307 -10.64 -18.02 -1.21
N THR A 308 -9.38 -18.39 -1.43
CA THR A 308 -8.24 -17.72 -0.79
C THR A 308 -7.80 -16.50 -1.59
N TYR A 309 -7.06 -15.57 -0.96
CA TYR A 309 -6.49 -14.42 -1.69
C TYR A 309 -5.53 -14.82 -2.83
N ALA A 310 -4.89 -15.99 -2.70
CA ALA A 310 -4.04 -16.54 -3.76
C ALA A 310 -4.86 -16.89 -5.01
N LEU A 311 -6.10 -17.35 -4.87
CA LEU A 311 -6.99 -17.61 -5.99
C LEU A 311 -7.29 -16.32 -6.75
N TYR A 312 -7.72 -15.26 -6.06
CA TYR A 312 -7.99 -13.96 -6.69
C TYR A 312 -6.75 -13.37 -7.39
N THR A 313 -5.58 -13.48 -6.75
CA THR A 313 -4.32 -12.98 -7.30
C THR A 313 -3.92 -13.72 -8.58
N ASP A 314 -4.02 -15.04 -8.60
CA ASP A 314 -3.64 -15.84 -9.77
C ASP A 314 -4.70 -15.76 -10.87
N PHE A 315 -5.98 -15.69 -10.51
CA PHE A 315 -7.08 -15.47 -11.45
C PHE A 315 -6.92 -14.14 -12.19
N ALA A 316 -6.59 -13.06 -11.46
CA ALA A 316 -6.32 -11.74 -12.04
C ALA A 316 -5.15 -11.73 -13.04
N LYS A 317 -4.22 -12.69 -12.93
CA LYS A 317 -3.07 -12.84 -13.84
C LYS A 317 -3.34 -13.86 -14.96
N SER A 318 -4.38 -14.67 -14.83
CA SER A 318 -4.66 -15.78 -15.74
C SER A 318 -5.04 -15.29 -17.14
N LEU A 319 -4.30 -15.77 -18.13
CA LEU A 319 -4.62 -15.59 -19.55
C LEU A 319 -5.48 -16.72 -20.11
N THR A 320 -5.74 -17.76 -19.31
CA THR A 320 -6.55 -18.90 -19.71
C THR A 320 -8.01 -18.49 -19.83
N PRO A 321 -8.67 -18.70 -20.98
CA PRO A 321 -10.09 -18.45 -21.13
C PRO A 321 -10.93 -19.30 -20.17
N THR A 322 -11.90 -18.67 -19.53
CA THR A 322 -12.96 -19.32 -18.75
C THR A 322 -14.01 -19.94 -19.69
N ALA A 323 -14.99 -20.66 -19.14
CA ALA A 323 -16.14 -21.17 -19.90
C ALA A 323 -16.92 -20.07 -20.66
N ASN A 324 -16.78 -18.81 -20.23
CA ASN A 324 -17.45 -17.66 -20.84
C ASN A 324 -16.59 -16.98 -21.94
N GLY A 325 -15.42 -17.53 -22.28
CA GLY A 325 -14.55 -17.02 -23.34
C GLY A 325 -13.77 -15.74 -22.98
N MET A 326 -13.90 -15.24 -21.75
CA MET A 326 -13.00 -14.23 -21.18
C MET A 326 -11.93 -14.91 -20.35
N SER A 327 -10.70 -14.40 -20.38
CA SER A 327 -9.69 -14.86 -19.41
C SER A 327 -9.96 -14.31 -18.01
N GLY A 328 -9.37 -14.93 -17.00
CA GLY A 328 -9.46 -14.42 -15.62
C GLY A 328 -9.00 -12.97 -15.53
N ARG A 329 -7.89 -12.64 -16.19
CA ARG A 329 -7.38 -11.26 -16.31
C ARG A 329 -8.39 -10.30 -16.92
N GLN A 330 -9.06 -10.67 -18.02
CA GLN A 330 -10.07 -9.81 -18.66
C GLN A 330 -11.29 -9.61 -17.74
N MET A 331 -11.77 -10.66 -17.08
CA MET A 331 -12.88 -10.54 -16.13
C MET A 331 -12.50 -9.64 -14.95
N THR A 332 -11.30 -9.80 -14.40
CA THR A 332 -10.82 -8.94 -13.33
C THR A 332 -10.67 -7.49 -13.80
N SER A 333 -10.20 -7.24 -15.02
CA SER A 333 -10.11 -5.88 -15.56
C SER A 333 -11.49 -5.24 -15.74
N ALA A 334 -12.49 -6.04 -16.13
CA ALA A 334 -13.88 -5.60 -16.19
C ALA A 334 -14.41 -5.22 -14.81
N VAL A 335 -14.20 -6.08 -13.80
CA VAL A 335 -14.60 -5.80 -12.41
C VAL A 335 -13.90 -4.56 -11.85
N GLN A 336 -12.61 -4.39 -12.16
CA GLN A 336 -11.85 -3.23 -11.73
C GLN A 336 -12.43 -1.91 -12.26
N ALA A 337 -13.07 -1.92 -13.44
CA ALA A 337 -13.71 -0.74 -14.01
C ALA A 337 -14.88 -0.21 -13.16
N LEU A 338 -15.48 -1.03 -12.29
CA LEU A 338 -16.55 -0.60 -11.39
C LEU A 338 -16.12 0.50 -10.42
N ASN A 339 -14.82 0.60 -10.12
CA ASN A 339 -14.27 1.68 -9.30
C ASN A 339 -14.44 3.08 -9.92
N LEU A 340 -14.70 3.16 -11.22
CA LEU A 340 -14.88 4.41 -11.96
C LEU A 340 -16.35 4.89 -11.97
N ASP A 341 -17.30 4.01 -11.63
CA ASP A 341 -18.72 4.33 -11.63
C ASP A 341 -19.06 5.21 -10.42
N GLY A 342 -19.83 6.28 -10.63
CA GLY A 342 -20.13 7.25 -9.57
C GLY A 342 -21.01 6.73 -8.44
N ASP A 343 -21.78 5.65 -8.65
CA ASP A 343 -22.61 5.05 -7.60
C ASP A 343 -21.91 3.83 -6.97
N ILE A 344 -21.30 2.97 -7.80
CA ILE A 344 -20.68 1.72 -7.35
C ILE A 344 -19.27 1.95 -6.79
N GLY A 345 -18.47 2.79 -7.44
CA GLY A 345 -17.08 3.03 -7.09
C GLY A 345 -16.88 3.48 -5.64
N PRO A 346 -17.62 4.51 -5.16
CA PRO A 346 -17.57 4.95 -3.77
C PRO A 346 -17.90 3.85 -2.76
N VAL A 347 -18.94 3.04 -3.02
CA VAL A 347 -19.35 1.93 -2.16
C VAL A 347 -18.27 0.84 -2.13
N LEU A 348 -17.73 0.49 -3.31
CA LEU A 348 -16.67 -0.51 -3.46
C LEU A 348 -15.39 -0.09 -2.73
N GLN A 349 -14.98 1.17 -2.83
CA GLN A 349 -13.82 1.71 -2.12
C GLN A 349 -14.06 1.80 -0.60
N ALA A 350 -15.27 2.14 -0.18
CA ALA A 350 -15.66 2.14 1.24
C ALA A 350 -15.63 0.72 1.84
N GLN A 351 -15.82 -0.35 1.05
CA GLN A 351 -15.67 -1.72 1.54
C GLN A 351 -14.24 -2.07 1.97
N GLN A 352 -13.23 -1.48 1.31
CA GLN A 352 -11.84 -1.61 1.79
C GLN A 352 -11.65 -0.89 3.11
N PHE A 353 -12.24 0.30 3.27
CA PHE A 353 -12.21 1.01 4.53
C PHE A 353 -12.90 0.20 5.64
N ASP A 354 -14.05 -0.42 5.37
CA ASP A 354 -14.79 -1.30 6.28
C ASP A 354 -13.91 -2.45 6.80
N ASP A 355 -13.30 -3.21 5.89
CA ASP A 355 -12.42 -4.35 6.21
C ASP A 355 -11.28 -3.96 7.15
N ILE A 356 -10.71 -2.76 6.97
CA ILE A 356 -9.56 -2.31 7.74
C ILE A 356 -10.01 -1.68 9.07
N ILE A 357 -11.07 -0.86 9.07
CA ILE A 357 -11.58 -0.21 10.29
C ILE A 357 -12.13 -1.22 11.28
N ALA A 358 -12.82 -2.27 10.82
CA ALA A 358 -13.32 -3.35 11.66
C ALA A 358 -12.25 -3.96 12.58
N GLN A 359 -10.98 -3.78 12.22
CA GLN A 359 -9.80 -4.26 12.96
C GLN A 359 -9.22 -3.15 13.82
N GLY A 360 -9.12 -1.93 13.27
CA GLY A 360 -8.67 -0.73 13.98
C GLY A 360 -9.48 -0.45 15.25
N VAL A 361 -10.79 -0.70 15.25
CA VAL A 361 -11.66 -0.45 16.42
C VAL A 361 -11.63 -1.56 17.47
N LYS A 362 -10.93 -2.67 17.23
CA LYS A 362 -10.86 -3.78 18.21
C LYS A 362 -10.12 -3.33 19.49
N PRO A 363 -10.60 -3.73 20.68
CA PRO A 363 -9.94 -3.37 21.93
C PRO A 363 -8.45 -3.77 22.01
N SER A 364 -8.08 -4.93 21.46
CA SER A 364 -6.67 -5.39 21.43
C SER A 364 -5.79 -4.52 20.54
N PHE A 365 -6.33 -4.06 19.41
CA PHE A 365 -5.65 -3.15 18.50
C PHE A 365 -5.45 -1.78 19.16
N GLN A 366 -6.52 -1.23 19.73
CA GLN A 366 -6.50 0.02 20.50
C GLN A 366 -5.52 -0.03 21.68
N GLN A 367 -5.49 -1.14 22.42
CA GLN A 367 -4.52 -1.33 23.50
C GLN A 367 -3.08 -1.35 22.97
N SER A 368 -2.82 -1.98 21.82
CA SER A 368 -1.48 -1.99 21.22
C SER A 368 -1.03 -0.58 20.80
N LEU A 369 -1.96 0.25 20.32
CA LEU A 369 -1.69 1.68 20.05
C LEU A 369 -1.43 2.45 21.35
N GLN A 370 -2.20 2.20 22.40
CA GLN A 370 -1.99 2.84 23.70
C GLN A 370 -0.61 2.48 24.29
N ASP A 371 -0.20 1.22 24.19
CA ASP A 371 1.13 0.76 24.61
C ASP A 371 2.23 1.45 23.80
N LYS A 372 2.03 1.59 22.49
CA LYS A 372 2.96 2.32 21.61
C LYS A 372 3.09 3.79 22.02
N VAL A 373 1.99 4.47 22.32
CA VAL A 373 2.00 5.86 22.81
C VAL A 373 2.81 5.98 24.10
N VAL A 374 2.62 5.05 25.04
CA VAL A 374 3.38 5.01 26.30
C VAL A 374 4.87 4.78 26.03
N ASP A 375 5.21 3.89 25.11
CA ASP A 375 6.59 3.57 24.77
C ASP A 375 7.31 4.75 24.07
N ASP A 376 6.62 5.44 23.17
CA ASP A 376 7.13 6.66 22.51
C ASP A 376 7.39 7.78 23.52
N ALA A 377 6.43 8.04 24.40
CA ALA A 377 6.59 9.01 25.48
C ALA A 377 7.70 8.60 26.47
N GLY A 378 7.86 7.29 26.72
CA GLY A 378 8.93 6.74 27.55
C GLY A 378 10.32 7.00 26.95
N ARG A 379 10.51 6.78 25.64
CA ARG A 379 11.77 7.05 24.95
C ARG A 379 12.13 8.53 24.92
N ALA A 380 11.15 9.41 24.71
CA ALA A 380 11.38 10.85 24.82
C ALA A 380 11.90 11.25 26.22
N LYS A 381 11.29 10.72 27.29
CA LYS A 381 11.76 10.94 28.67
C LYS A 381 13.14 10.35 28.94
N GLN A 382 13.47 9.20 28.35
CA GLN A 382 14.81 8.61 28.45
C GLN A 382 15.87 9.52 27.84
N PHE A 383 15.58 10.22 26.74
CA PHE A 383 16.47 11.24 26.20
C PHE A 383 16.66 12.39 27.18
N ASP A 384 15.59 12.85 27.83
CA ASP A 384 15.65 13.97 28.77
C ASP A 384 16.48 13.68 30.01
N ALA A 385 16.53 12.42 30.43
CA ALA A 385 17.33 11.96 31.56
C ALA A 385 18.84 11.81 31.25
N LEU A 386 19.24 11.92 29.99
CA LEU A 386 20.66 11.85 29.59
C LEU A 386 21.45 13.06 30.10
N SER A 387 22.75 12.86 30.30
CA SER A 387 23.67 13.97 30.56
C SER A 387 23.81 14.89 29.35
N ASP A 388 24.21 16.14 29.56
CA ASP A 388 24.43 17.11 28.46
C ASP A 388 25.41 16.58 27.41
N LYS A 389 26.43 15.84 27.85
CA LYS A 389 27.42 15.21 26.95
C LYS A 389 26.78 14.16 26.04
N GLU A 390 25.91 13.32 26.58
CA GLU A 390 25.20 12.29 25.81
C GLU A 390 24.19 12.92 24.85
N LYS A 391 23.46 13.96 25.30
CA LYS A 391 22.56 14.73 24.43
C LYS A 391 23.30 15.37 23.27
N GLN A 392 24.45 15.99 23.52
CA GLN A 392 25.29 16.59 22.47
C GLN A 392 25.82 15.53 21.49
N ALA A 393 26.21 14.35 21.97
CA ALA A 393 26.64 13.24 21.12
C ALA A 393 25.50 12.74 20.21
N ALA A 394 24.30 12.57 20.77
CA ALA A 394 23.10 12.19 20.01
C ALA A 394 22.72 13.22 18.95
N VAL A 395 22.74 14.52 19.30
CA VAL A 395 22.50 15.60 18.33
C VAL A 395 23.54 15.56 17.22
N LYS A 396 24.82 15.41 17.57
CA LYS A 396 25.89 15.34 16.57
C LYS A 396 25.69 14.17 15.61
N GLU A 397 25.39 12.99 16.13
CA GLU A 397 25.11 11.80 15.32
C GLU A 397 23.95 12.05 14.34
N VAL A 398 22.82 12.58 14.82
CA VAL A 398 21.66 12.90 13.96
C VAL A 398 22.01 13.98 12.92
N SER A 399 22.67 15.05 13.32
CA SER A 399 23.09 16.14 12.43
C SER A 399 24.04 15.65 11.33
N ASP A 400 25.03 14.81 11.68
CA ASP A 400 26.02 14.29 10.74
C ASP A 400 25.36 13.42 9.64
N LEU A 401 24.33 12.65 10.00
CA LEU A 401 23.60 11.78 9.08
C LEU A 401 22.75 12.54 8.05
N VAL A 402 22.36 13.77 8.36
CA VAL A 402 21.57 14.63 7.46
C VAL A 402 22.38 15.80 6.92
N ALA A 403 23.67 15.86 7.24
CA ALA A 403 24.54 16.95 6.83
C ALA A 403 24.63 16.96 5.29
N PRO A 404 24.25 18.08 4.65
CA PRO A 404 24.38 18.19 3.21
C PRO A 404 25.86 18.16 2.81
N THR A 405 26.18 17.39 1.78
CA THR A 405 27.55 17.34 1.26
C THR A 405 27.89 18.62 0.50
N ALA A 406 29.17 18.89 0.27
CA ALA A 406 29.60 20.03 -0.53
C ALA A 406 29.00 20.05 -1.94
N ALA A 407 28.61 18.88 -2.47
CA ALA A 407 27.93 18.74 -3.75
C ALA A 407 26.47 19.25 -3.74
N ASN A 408 25.84 19.39 -2.57
CA ASN A 408 24.45 19.86 -2.43
C ASN A 408 24.31 21.39 -2.55
N GLY A 409 25.42 22.14 -2.63
CA GLY A 409 25.43 23.59 -2.79
C GLY A 409 25.22 24.39 -1.49
N ALA A 410 25.50 25.70 -1.55
CA ALA A 410 25.56 26.58 -0.38
C ALA A 410 24.24 26.72 0.40
N ALA A 411 23.10 26.67 -0.30
CA ALA A 411 21.77 26.75 0.31
C ALA A 411 21.49 25.52 1.19
N ALA A 412 21.84 24.32 0.71
CA ALA A 412 21.74 23.09 1.49
C ALA A 412 22.66 23.16 2.71
N THR A 413 23.92 23.56 2.55
CA THR A 413 24.85 23.78 3.67
C THR A 413 24.25 24.69 4.74
N THR A 414 23.63 25.80 4.34
CA THR A 414 23.01 26.76 5.28
C THR A 414 21.81 26.13 6.00
N ALA A 415 20.98 25.35 5.30
CA ALA A 415 19.87 24.62 5.90
C ALA A 415 20.36 23.61 6.96
N GLY A 416 21.43 22.87 6.66
CA GLY A 416 22.05 21.93 7.59
C GLY A 416 22.57 22.61 8.86
N VAL A 417 23.25 23.75 8.73
CA VAL A 417 23.73 24.53 9.89
C VAL A 417 22.58 25.04 10.76
N LYS A 418 21.49 25.53 10.14
CA LYS A 418 20.30 25.98 10.89
C LYS A 418 19.63 24.82 11.63
N LEU A 419 19.51 23.67 10.97
CA LEU A 419 18.94 22.47 11.59
C LEU A 419 19.80 22.02 12.78
N ASP A 420 21.11 21.91 12.63
CA ASP A 420 22.02 21.53 13.71
C ASP A 420 21.91 22.46 14.93
N ALA A 421 21.85 23.78 14.69
CA ALA A 421 21.64 24.75 15.76
C ALA A 421 20.28 24.56 16.47
N ALA A 422 19.22 24.31 15.71
CA ALA A 422 17.88 24.06 16.25
C ALA A 422 17.84 22.76 17.07
N LEU A 423 18.48 21.68 16.60
CA LEU A 423 18.57 20.41 17.32
C LEU A 423 19.32 20.56 18.65
N LYS A 424 20.42 21.32 18.66
CA LYS A 424 21.17 21.65 19.91
C LYS A 424 20.30 22.40 20.90
N GLN A 425 19.54 23.39 20.42
CA GLN A 425 18.63 24.16 21.26
C GLN A 425 17.50 23.29 21.80
N PHE A 426 16.89 22.46 20.95
CA PHE A 426 15.81 21.54 21.32
C PHE A 426 16.26 20.49 22.35
N ALA A 427 17.49 19.97 22.22
CA ALA A 427 18.03 19.02 23.18
C ALA A 427 18.15 19.59 24.60
N GLY A 428 18.39 20.91 24.74
CA GLY A 428 18.41 21.62 26.01
C GLY A 428 17.07 22.22 26.46
N ASN A 429 16.14 22.44 25.52
CA ASN A 429 14.84 23.07 25.77
C ASN A 429 13.76 22.53 24.82
N GLU A 430 12.84 21.72 25.35
CA GLU A 430 11.72 21.12 24.59
C GLU A 430 10.72 22.13 24.02
N ASN A 431 10.73 23.36 24.53
CA ASN A 431 9.88 24.46 24.03
C ASN A 431 10.47 25.17 22.81
N THR A 432 11.63 24.72 22.31
CA THR A 432 12.19 25.23 21.06
C THR A 432 11.19 25.06 19.93
N ASP A 433 10.91 26.16 19.22
CA ASP A 433 10.08 26.16 18.02
C ASP A 433 10.91 25.65 16.84
N LEU A 434 10.49 24.53 16.28
CA LEU A 434 11.14 23.87 15.16
C LEU A 434 10.37 24.07 13.84
N SER A 435 9.31 24.88 13.86
CA SER A 435 8.48 25.12 12.68
C SER A 435 9.27 25.70 11.50
N ALA A 436 8.76 25.51 10.29
CA ALA A 436 9.31 26.13 9.08
C ALA A 436 9.47 27.65 9.20
N MET A 437 8.64 28.33 9.98
CA MET A 437 8.76 29.76 10.25
C MET A 437 9.96 30.09 11.14
N ALA A 438 10.23 29.26 12.15
CA ALA A 438 11.32 29.47 13.10
C ALA A 438 12.71 29.12 12.53
N ILE A 439 12.84 27.93 11.91
CA ILE A 439 14.14 27.43 11.45
C ILE A 439 14.35 27.61 9.94
N GLY A 440 13.31 28.03 9.22
CA GLY A 440 13.29 28.19 7.77
C GLY A 440 12.87 26.91 7.05
N ALA A 441 12.06 27.06 5.98
CA ALA A 441 11.49 25.95 5.23
C ALA A 441 12.51 24.89 4.78
N PRO A 442 13.71 25.22 4.25
CA PRO A 442 14.70 24.19 3.88
C PRO A 442 15.24 23.39 5.07
N ALA A 443 15.40 24.00 6.25
CA ALA A 443 15.88 23.29 7.44
C ALA A 443 14.78 22.40 8.03
N HIS A 444 13.54 22.90 8.03
CA HIS A 444 12.37 22.11 8.41
C HIS A 444 12.12 20.94 7.44
N ASP A 445 12.36 21.13 6.14
CA ASP A 445 12.33 20.04 5.17
C ASP A 445 13.36 18.96 5.50
N LEU A 446 14.60 19.33 5.84
CA LEU A 446 15.59 18.36 6.33
C LEU A 446 15.15 17.65 7.61
N LEU A 447 14.52 18.37 8.57
CA LEU A 447 13.97 17.77 9.78
C LEU A 447 12.92 16.71 9.43
N VAL A 448 11.87 17.08 8.71
CA VAL A 448 10.74 16.21 8.41
C VAL A 448 11.11 15.08 7.45
N ASN A 449 11.92 15.36 6.42
CA ASN A 449 12.20 14.42 5.33
C ASN A 449 13.50 13.64 5.47
N LYS A 450 14.44 14.10 6.29
CA LYS A 450 15.69 13.36 6.54
C LYS A 450 15.74 12.87 7.99
N VAL A 451 15.71 13.77 8.98
CA VAL A 451 15.89 13.38 10.39
C VAL A 451 14.81 12.41 10.86
N LEU A 452 13.54 12.74 10.68
CA LEU A 452 12.43 11.88 11.09
C LEU A 452 12.32 10.59 10.23
N ALA A 453 13.11 10.48 9.16
CA ALA A 453 13.19 9.30 8.31
C ALA A 453 14.44 8.43 8.57
N LEU A 454 15.38 8.84 9.43
CA LEU A 454 16.68 8.18 9.68
C LEU A 454 16.59 6.75 10.24
N LYS A 455 15.41 6.25 10.57
CA LYS A 455 15.21 4.92 11.15
C LYS A 455 15.23 3.78 10.13
N LYS A 456 16.06 3.88 9.09
CA LYS A 456 16.25 2.78 8.13
C LYS A 456 17.49 1.98 8.50
N ARG A 457 17.29 0.78 9.01
CA ARG A 457 18.36 -0.21 9.22
C ARG A 457 18.88 -0.68 7.86
N GLY A 458 20.21 -0.72 7.74
CA GLY A 458 20.92 -1.26 6.58
C GLY A 458 21.37 -0.21 5.54
N GLU A 459 20.95 1.05 5.62
CA GLU A 459 21.67 2.13 4.93
C GLU A 459 23.08 2.30 5.57
N GLU A 460 24.04 2.90 4.85
CA GLU A 460 25.47 2.97 5.26
C GLU A 460 25.72 3.53 6.68
N SER A 461 24.73 4.23 7.25
CA SER A 461 24.75 4.80 8.58
C SER A 461 24.64 3.79 9.73
N GLY A 462 24.21 2.55 9.49
CA GLY A 462 23.89 1.59 10.55
C GLY A 462 22.70 2.04 11.43
N PRO A 463 22.35 1.29 12.50
CA PRO A 463 21.32 1.72 13.43
C PRO A 463 21.81 2.91 14.28
N LEU A 464 20.92 3.85 14.57
CA LEU A 464 21.19 4.95 15.49
C LEU A 464 21.58 4.42 16.88
N SER A 465 22.47 5.13 17.58
CA SER A 465 22.69 4.90 19.00
C SER A 465 21.38 5.04 19.79
N PRO A 466 21.22 4.37 20.96
CA PRO A 466 20.01 4.51 21.76
C PRO A 466 19.66 5.96 22.10
N ALA A 467 20.67 6.80 22.35
CA ALA A 467 20.49 8.22 22.64
C ALA A 467 19.97 8.99 21.41
N ALA A 468 20.54 8.75 20.22
CA ALA A 468 20.08 9.37 18.97
C ALA A 468 18.68 8.86 18.57
N ALA A 469 18.39 7.58 18.75
CA ALA A 469 17.05 7.02 18.51
C ALA A 469 16.00 7.67 19.42
N ASN A 470 16.31 7.86 20.71
CA ASN A 470 15.43 8.54 21.66
C ASN A 470 15.26 10.04 21.32
N LEU A 471 16.32 10.72 20.83
CA LEU A 471 16.21 12.09 20.30
C LEU A 471 15.25 12.15 19.12
N VAL A 472 15.37 11.24 18.15
CA VAL A 472 14.49 11.19 16.98
C VAL A 472 13.03 10.96 17.40
N ASP A 473 12.78 10.09 18.38
CA ASP A 473 11.42 9.87 18.91
C ASP A 473 10.88 11.09 19.65
N LYS A 474 11.73 11.83 20.37
CA LYS A 474 11.36 13.10 20.99
C LYS A 474 11.01 14.16 19.94
N LEU A 475 11.83 14.29 18.89
CA LEU A 475 11.59 15.20 17.77
C LEU A 475 10.31 14.82 17.02
N PHE A 476 10.11 13.53 16.77
CA PHE A 476 8.89 13.02 16.16
C PHE A 476 7.69 13.47 16.98
N SER A 477 7.67 13.18 18.29
CA SER A 477 6.58 13.58 19.18
C SER A 477 6.32 15.10 19.15
N LYS A 478 7.36 15.92 19.02
CA LYS A 478 7.23 17.38 18.93
C LYS A 478 6.59 17.84 17.61
N GLU A 479 7.09 17.36 16.48
CA GLU A 479 6.68 17.82 15.15
C GLU A 479 5.35 17.21 14.69
N MET A 480 5.02 16.04 15.21
CA MET A 480 3.94 15.19 14.70
C MET A 480 2.69 15.23 15.58
N HIS A 481 2.42 16.36 16.24
CA HIS A 481 1.27 16.57 17.15
C HIS A 481 1.19 15.63 18.37
N GLY A 482 2.31 15.01 18.74
CA GLY A 482 2.40 14.11 19.89
C GLY A 482 1.82 12.72 19.64
N PRO A 483 2.35 11.68 20.31
CA PRO A 483 1.79 10.35 20.23
C PRO A 483 0.45 10.32 20.98
N SER A 484 -0.63 10.04 20.26
CA SER A 484 -1.93 9.69 20.81
C SER A 484 -2.49 8.50 20.05
N VAL A 485 -3.47 7.81 20.64
CA VAL A 485 -4.15 6.70 19.97
C VAL A 485 -4.86 7.21 18.71
N ASP A 486 -5.56 8.35 18.81
CA ASP A 486 -6.28 8.96 17.69
C ASP A 486 -5.34 9.39 16.55
N ASN A 487 -4.15 9.87 16.88
CA ASN A 487 -3.13 10.22 15.90
C ASN A 487 -2.57 8.95 15.22
N TYR A 488 -2.23 7.91 15.98
CA TYR A 488 -1.66 6.70 15.39
C TYR A 488 -2.67 5.80 14.70
N LEU A 489 -3.97 5.92 15.01
CA LEU A 489 -5.00 5.06 14.46
C LEU A 489 -5.02 5.09 12.91
N PRO A 490 -5.04 6.24 12.22
CA PRO A 490 -4.92 6.26 10.76
C PRO A 490 -3.69 5.52 10.23
N ALA A 491 -2.51 5.75 10.81
CA ALA A 491 -1.27 5.09 10.38
C ALA A 491 -1.29 3.57 10.64
N ALA A 492 -1.99 3.14 11.70
CA ALA A 492 -2.14 1.74 12.04
C ALA A 492 -3.18 1.03 11.16
N VAL A 493 -4.26 1.73 10.79
CA VAL A 493 -5.23 1.28 9.78
C VAL A 493 -4.51 1.14 8.44
N GLU A 494 -3.67 2.11 8.06
CA GLU A 494 -2.86 1.98 6.84
C GLU A 494 -1.81 0.85 6.94
N LEU A 495 -1.22 0.60 8.12
CA LEU A 495 -0.39 -0.59 8.32
C LEU A 495 -1.18 -1.87 8.03
N ALA A 496 -2.44 -1.94 8.45
CA ALA A 496 -3.34 -3.06 8.16
C ALA A 496 -3.71 -3.14 6.67
N ASN A 497 -3.83 -2.01 5.97
CA ASN A 497 -3.97 -1.98 4.50
C ASN A 497 -2.76 -2.63 3.81
N LEU A 498 -1.54 -2.27 4.23
CA LEU A 498 -0.30 -2.76 3.63
C LEU A 498 0.03 -4.22 3.95
N SER A 499 -0.21 -4.65 5.19
CA SER A 499 0.27 -5.94 5.72
C SER A 499 -0.84 -6.97 5.96
N GLY A 500 -2.09 -6.56 5.86
CA GLY A 500 -3.26 -7.30 6.35
C GLY A 500 -3.47 -7.07 7.84
N ALA A 501 -4.73 -7.03 8.26
CA ALA A 501 -5.11 -6.63 9.61
C ALA A 501 -4.49 -7.44 10.75
N LYS A 502 -4.47 -8.78 10.64
CA LYS A 502 -3.87 -9.66 11.65
C LYS A 502 -2.37 -9.42 11.79
N THR A 503 -1.70 -9.18 10.66
CA THR A 503 -0.26 -8.88 10.61
C THR A 503 0.01 -7.53 11.27
N ALA A 504 -0.79 -6.51 10.95
CA ALA A 504 -0.68 -5.19 11.56
C ALA A 504 -0.88 -5.24 13.09
N GLU A 505 -1.88 -5.98 13.57
CA GLU A 505 -2.06 -6.20 15.01
C GLU A 505 -0.82 -6.83 15.64
N GLN A 506 -0.24 -7.85 15.02
CA GLN A 506 1.01 -8.47 15.51
C GLN A 506 2.18 -7.48 15.52
N MET A 507 2.31 -6.64 14.50
CA MET A 507 3.36 -5.64 14.38
C MET A 507 3.25 -4.54 15.46
N LEU A 508 2.03 -4.19 15.87
CA LEU A 508 1.79 -3.19 16.90
C LEU A 508 2.03 -3.72 18.32
N GLN A 509 2.07 -5.04 18.52
CA GLN A 509 2.36 -5.61 19.83
C GLN A 509 3.76 -5.22 20.31
N ARG A 510 3.84 -4.81 21.58
CA ARG A 510 5.09 -4.35 22.21
C ARG A 510 6.28 -5.32 22.04
N GLY A 511 6.02 -6.63 22.09
CA GLY A 511 7.06 -7.67 21.93
C GLY A 511 7.61 -7.81 20.50
N ASN A 512 6.96 -7.18 19.53
CA ASN A 512 7.26 -7.27 18.10
C ASN A 512 7.67 -5.94 17.48
N ALA A 513 7.58 -4.84 18.23
CA ALA A 513 7.87 -3.49 17.76
C ALA A 513 9.25 -3.33 17.09
N GLN A 514 10.24 -4.12 17.52
CA GLN A 514 11.62 -4.09 17.01
C GLN A 514 11.92 -5.13 15.91
N ASP A 515 10.95 -5.97 15.58
CA ASP A 515 11.11 -7.00 14.56
C ASP A 515 11.24 -6.37 13.18
N SER A 516 12.13 -6.92 12.36
CA SER A 516 12.26 -6.55 10.94
C SER A 516 10.92 -6.76 10.21
N THR A 517 10.55 -5.81 9.35
CA THR A 517 9.39 -5.92 8.45
C THR A 517 9.47 -7.16 7.54
N VAL A 518 10.65 -7.72 7.31
CA VAL A 518 10.84 -8.98 6.57
C VAL A 518 10.04 -10.14 7.17
N ASN A 519 9.80 -10.12 8.49
CA ASN A 519 8.97 -11.14 9.15
C ASN A 519 7.50 -11.08 8.75
N TYR A 520 7.02 -9.92 8.30
CA TYR A 520 5.60 -9.64 8.11
C TYR A 520 5.19 -9.56 6.64
N PHE A 521 6.12 -9.24 5.75
CA PHE A 521 5.87 -9.13 4.31
C PHE A 521 6.45 -10.34 3.56
N SER A 522 5.78 -10.74 2.48
CA SER A 522 6.39 -11.63 1.49
C SER A 522 7.55 -10.92 0.78
N GLN A 523 8.46 -11.68 0.17
CA GLN A 523 9.54 -11.09 -0.64
C GLN A 523 9.00 -10.07 -1.65
N SER A 524 7.94 -10.42 -2.41
CA SER A 524 7.36 -9.52 -3.41
C SER A 524 6.73 -8.29 -2.77
N GLY A 525 6.04 -8.43 -1.63
CA GLY A 525 5.47 -7.30 -0.90
C GLY A 525 6.53 -6.35 -0.38
N TYR A 526 7.61 -6.89 0.18
CA TYR A 526 8.75 -6.11 0.67
C TYR A 526 9.50 -5.39 -0.46
N GLN A 527 9.73 -6.09 -1.58
CA GLN A 527 10.43 -5.51 -2.74
C GLN A 527 9.58 -4.47 -3.47
N GLY A 528 8.27 -4.70 -3.56
CA GLY A 528 7.32 -3.82 -4.24
C GLY A 528 6.99 -2.55 -3.47
N ASN A 529 7.08 -2.58 -2.13
CA ASN A 529 6.73 -1.42 -1.31
C ASN A 529 8.00 -0.74 -0.71
N PRO A 530 8.41 0.45 -1.18
CA PRO A 530 9.60 1.12 -0.67
C PRO A 530 9.47 1.58 0.79
N ILE A 531 8.26 1.77 1.33
CA ILE A 531 8.09 2.23 2.71
C ILE A 531 8.38 1.16 3.74
N VAL A 532 8.27 -0.12 3.39
CA VAL A 532 8.52 -1.21 4.36
C VAL A 532 10.00 -1.58 4.46
N LYS A 533 10.81 -1.17 3.47
CA LYS A 533 12.21 -1.57 3.36
C LYS A 533 13.06 -1.00 4.50
N GLY A 534 13.93 -1.84 5.07
CA GLY A 534 14.93 -1.44 6.05
C GLY A 534 14.33 -0.98 7.37
N ARG A 535 13.14 -1.43 7.75
CA ARG A 535 12.45 -0.93 8.94
C ARG A 535 12.03 -2.07 9.86
N SER A 536 11.97 -1.77 11.14
CA SER A 536 11.20 -2.55 12.10
C SER A 536 9.70 -2.19 12.04
N ALA A 537 8.87 -2.95 12.75
CA ALA A 537 7.45 -2.69 12.85
C ALA A 537 7.12 -1.29 13.41
N ASP A 538 7.78 -0.85 14.49
CA ASP A 538 7.59 0.48 15.07
C ASP A 538 8.00 1.60 14.10
N GLU A 539 9.11 1.39 13.40
CA GLU A 539 9.66 2.34 12.43
C GLU A 539 8.75 2.49 11.22
N LEU A 540 8.09 1.40 10.78
CA LEU A 540 7.13 1.44 9.69
C LEU A 540 5.90 2.28 10.06
N VAL A 541 5.30 2.06 11.23
CA VAL A 541 4.12 2.84 11.65
C VAL A 541 4.42 4.33 11.75
N LYS A 542 5.59 4.68 12.30
CA LYS A 542 6.05 6.08 12.33
C LYS A 542 6.31 6.63 10.95
N ALA A 543 6.86 5.83 10.03
CA ALA A 543 7.07 6.26 8.65
C ALA A 543 5.75 6.53 7.92
N ILE A 544 4.74 5.69 8.14
CA ILE A 544 3.38 5.89 7.62
C ILE A 544 2.80 7.20 8.18
N TYR A 545 2.78 7.36 9.50
CA TYR A 545 2.31 8.57 10.15
C TYR A 545 3.04 9.83 9.64
N ARG A 546 4.37 9.79 9.57
CA ARG A 546 5.18 10.89 9.05
C ARG A 546 4.80 11.25 7.62
N ASN A 547 4.52 10.26 6.76
CA ASN A 547 4.07 10.53 5.41
C ASN A 547 2.70 11.23 5.44
N MET A 548 1.73 10.69 6.18
CA MET A 548 0.38 11.24 6.33
C MET A 548 0.36 12.71 6.76
N HIS A 549 1.25 13.11 7.68
CA HIS A 549 1.26 14.45 8.27
C HIS A 549 2.40 15.35 7.75
N GLY A 550 3.35 14.81 7.00
CA GLY A 550 4.52 15.50 6.48
C GLY A 550 4.43 15.75 4.98
N PRO A 551 5.27 15.09 4.15
CA PRO A 551 5.40 15.40 2.72
C PRO A 551 4.11 15.20 1.92
N ASN A 552 3.23 14.30 2.37
CA ASN A 552 2.02 13.94 1.64
C ASN A 552 0.76 14.65 2.18
N GLY A 553 0.79 15.06 3.46
CA GLY A 553 -0.34 15.65 4.18
C GLY A 553 -0.59 17.13 3.96
N SER A 554 0.07 17.76 2.98
CA SER A 554 -0.09 19.21 2.79
C SER A 554 -1.56 19.55 2.50
N PRO A 555 -2.16 20.46 3.30
CA PRO A 555 -3.54 20.89 3.08
C PRO A 555 -3.70 21.67 1.76
N ASP A 556 -2.61 22.15 1.19
CA ASP A 556 -2.58 22.87 -0.09
C ASP A 556 -2.61 21.94 -1.30
N ASN A 557 -2.45 20.63 -1.10
CA ASN A 557 -2.61 19.66 -2.17
C ASN A 557 -4.08 19.69 -2.64
N TRP A 558 -4.28 19.95 -3.93
CA TRP A 558 -5.62 20.17 -4.51
C TRP A 558 -6.60 19.02 -4.19
N GLY A 559 -6.13 17.78 -4.22
CA GLY A 559 -6.96 16.62 -3.92
C GLY A 559 -7.35 16.56 -2.44
N MET A 560 -6.48 17.00 -1.52
CA MET A 560 -6.80 17.17 -0.10
C MET A 560 -7.81 18.29 0.13
N VAL A 561 -7.71 19.40 -0.60
CA VAL A 561 -8.70 20.49 -0.51
C VAL A 561 -10.10 19.96 -0.87
N GLU A 562 -10.22 19.25 -1.99
CA GLU A 562 -11.50 18.67 -2.41
C GLU A 562 -11.98 17.57 -1.46
N MET A 563 -11.08 16.71 -0.96
CA MET A 563 -11.44 15.68 0.01
C MET A 563 -11.90 16.29 1.34
N ASN A 564 -11.23 17.34 1.81
CA ASN A 564 -11.66 18.08 3.00
C ASN A 564 -13.05 18.65 2.83
N ARG A 565 -13.30 19.32 1.70
CA ARG A 565 -14.61 19.86 1.35
C ARG A 565 -15.68 18.76 1.28
N ALA A 566 -15.39 17.63 0.64
CA ALA A 566 -16.32 16.51 0.57
C ALA A 566 -16.75 16.03 1.95
N PHE A 567 -15.81 15.89 2.89
CA PHE A 567 -16.11 15.53 4.28
C PHE A 567 -16.81 16.64 5.07
N GLU A 568 -16.63 17.91 4.75
CA GLU A 568 -17.33 19.05 5.38
C GLU A 568 -18.79 19.18 4.91
N GLU A 569 -19.08 18.77 3.67
CA GLU A 569 -20.41 18.85 3.07
C GLU A 569 -21.37 17.71 3.46
N GLN A 570 -20.84 16.58 3.96
CA GLN A 570 -21.67 15.50 4.53
C GLN A 570 -22.25 15.86 5.90
#